data_AF-A0A945HF49-F1
#
_entry.id   AF-A0A945HF49-F1
#
_cell.length_a   1.000
_cell.length_b   1.000
_cell.length_c   1.000
_cell.angle_alpha   90.00
_cell.angle_beta   90.00
_cell.angle_gamma   90.00
#
_symmetry.space_group_name_H-M   'P 1'
#
loop_
_entity.id
_entity.type
_entity.pdbx_description
1 polymer ?
#
loop_
_entity_poly.entity_id
_entity_poly.type
_entity_poly.pdbx_seq_one_letter_code
_entity_poly.pdbx_strand_id
1 'polypeptide(L)'
;RPFPPAEHYDDFEMLEDGIGMARAFEMEFSGSAAGRERLPGFFQSVDGAPALGYRAPRTGAGHEGSGCGVGIAVAGSVVDGEASTGISVRLGAGVRPSRSAPVAVLTGELGAPILAPLVESTGRTDVRVVAVENRFFGGNVGVTGLMVGEDVARVLADQPTGHRYLLPDVCLSNGRFLDGMEPADLPLAVEVVSTDGVSLREALAMVGAGR
;
A
#
# COMPACT_ATOMS: atom_id res chain seq x y z
N ARG A 1 -30.49 -7.11 -28.73
CA ARG A 1 -29.75 -8.34 -28.36
C ARG A 1 -30.19 -8.72 -26.96
N PRO A 2 -30.63 -9.96 -26.70
CA PRO A 2 -30.92 -10.41 -25.34
C PRO A 2 -29.61 -10.49 -24.54
N PHE A 3 -29.72 -10.28 -23.23
CA PHE A 3 -28.61 -10.43 -22.30
C PHE A 3 -28.23 -11.93 -22.22
N PRO A 4 -26.94 -12.30 -22.23
CA PRO A 4 -26.53 -13.71 -22.17
C PRO A 4 -27.01 -14.39 -20.89
N PRO A 5 -27.39 -15.68 -20.94
CA PRO A 5 -27.78 -16.43 -19.75
C PRO A 5 -26.58 -16.67 -18.81
N ALA A 6 -26.85 -16.84 -17.51
CA ALA A 6 -25.83 -16.94 -16.46
C ALA A 6 -24.82 -18.08 -16.66
N GLU A 7 -25.23 -19.14 -17.34
CA GLU A 7 -24.45 -20.32 -17.75
C GLU A 7 -23.39 -20.00 -18.82
N HIS A 8 -23.37 -18.77 -19.36
CA HIS A 8 -22.28 -18.25 -20.20
C HIS A 8 -21.12 -17.63 -19.39
N TYR A 9 -21.27 -17.57 -18.06
CA TYR A 9 -20.30 -16.99 -17.13
C TYR A 9 -19.64 -18.07 -16.25
N ASP A 10 -19.37 -19.25 -16.82
CA ASP A 10 -18.63 -20.37 -16.18
C ASP A 10 -17.54 -19.82 -15.23
N ASP A 11 -17.68 -20.13 -13.94
CA ASP A 11 -16.69 -19.93 -12.88
C ASP A 11 -16.11 -18.51 -12.67
N PHE A 12 -16.88 -17.44 -12.89
CA PHE A 12 -16.47 -16.13 -12.35
C PHE A 12 -16.67 -16.08 -10.82
N GLU A 13 -15.66 -16.52 -10.07
CA GLU A 13 -15.45 -16.02 -8.71
C GLU A 13 -15.53 -14.49 -8.76
N MET A 14 -16.42 -13.88 -7.97
CA MET A 14 -16.57 -12.43 -7.83
C MET A 14 -15.34 -11.78 -7.14
N LEU A 15 -14.13 -12.18 -7.50
CA LEU A 15 -12.88 -11.89 -6.81
C LEU A 15 -12.24 -10.55 -7.20
N GLU A 16 -12.94 -9.70 -7.94
CA GLU A 16 -12.38 -8.42 -8.39
C GLU A 16 -13.26 -7.20 -8.10
N ASP A 17 -14.41 -7.39 -7.43
CA ASP A 17 -15.15 -6.26 -6.87
C ASP A 17 -14.51 -5.84 -5.54
N GLY A 18 -14.39 -4.53 -5.28
CA GLY A 18 -13.78 -4.00 -4.05
C GLY A 18 -14.39 -4.54 -2.75
N ILE A 19 -15.62 -5.07 -2.81
CA ILE A 19 -16.31 -5.73 -1.69
C ILE A 19 -15.70 -7.10 -1.36
N GLY A 20 -15.33 -7.90 -2.38
CA GLY A 20 -14.72 -9.22 -2.20
C GLY A 20 -13.34 -9.11 -1.56
N MET A 21 -12.54 -8.14 -2.01
CA MET A 21 -11.25 -7.81 -1.41
C MET A 21 -11.37 -7.37 0.05
N ALA A 22 -12.35 -6.51 0.38
CA ALA A 22 -12.57 -6.06 1.75
C ALA A 22 -12.94 -7.21 2.70
N ARG A 23 -13.75 -8.17 2.25
CA ARG A 23 -14.11 -9.36 3.04
C ARG A 23 -12.94 -10.31 3.24
N ALA A 24 -12.14 -10.53 2.20
CA ALA A 24 -10.92 -11.33 2.32
C ALA A 24 -9.97 -10.71 3.37
N PHE A 25 -9.77 -9.39 3.29
CA PHE A 25 -8.95 -8.65 4.24
C PHE A 25 -9.46 -8.78 5.69
N GLU A 26 -10.78 -8.66 5.91
CA GLU A 26 -11.40 -8.84 7.24
C GLU A 26 -11.19 -10.26 7.79
N MET A 27 -11.38 -11.30 6.97
CA MET A 27 -11.16 -12.70 7.38
C MET A 27 -9.70 -12.96 7.74
N GLU A 28 -8.77 -12.48 6.92
CA GLU A 28 -7.33 -12.52 7.19
C GLU A 28 -6.97 -11.80 8.49
N PHE A 29 -7.51 -10.59 8.69
CA PHE A 29 -7.26 -9.77 9.88
C PHE A 29 -7.77 -10.44 11.15
N SER A 30 -8.98 -11.00 11.13
CA SER A 30 -9.59 -11.71 12.26
C SER A 30 -8.96 -13.09 12.56
N GLY A 31 -8.11 -13.61 11.67
CA GLY A 31 -7.45 -14.92 11.85
C GLY A 31 -8.30 -16.11 11.39
N SER A 32 -9.40 -15.86 10.70
CA SER A 32 -10.25 -16.88 10.08
C SER A 32 -9.71 -17.22 8.69
N ALA A 33 -8.52 -17.80 8.60
CA ALA A 33 -7.93 -18.14 7.30
C ALA A 33 -8.55 -19.43 6.72
N ALA A 34 -9.48 -19.27 5.77
CA ALA A 34 -9.56 -20.24 4.68
C ALA A 34 -8.50 -19.81 3.65
N GLY A 35 -7.45 -20.62 3.50
CA GLY A 35 -6.32 -20.31 2.63
C GLY A 35 -6.76 -19.91 1.23
N ARG A 36 -6.51 -18.65 0.87
CA ARG A 36 -6.46 -18.20 -0.52
C ARG A 36 -5.08 -17.62 -0.72
N GLU A 37 -4.23 -18.34 -1.46
CA GLU A 37 -3.05 -17.73 -2.05
C GLU A 37 -3.55 -16.58 -2.93
N ARG A 38 -3.26 -15.34 -2.54
CA ARG A 38 -3.37 -14.24 -3.48
C ARG A 38 -2.29 -14.49 -4.53
N LEU A 39 -2.68 -14.93 -5.71
CA LEU A 39 -1.84 -14.74 -6.90
C LEU A 39 -1.50 -13.24 -6.94
N PRO A 40 -0.22 -12.86 -7.09
CA PRO A 40 0.17 -11.45 -7.16
C PRO A 40 -0.62 -10.79 -8.28
N GLY A 41 -1.55 -9.92 -7.87
CA GLY A 41 -2.67 -9.49 -8.69
C GLY A 41 -2.29 -8.51 -9.78
N PHE A 42 -3.22 -8.43 -10.74
CA PHE A 42 -3.50 -7.47 -11.81
C PHE A 42 -3.03 -6.00 -11.66
N PHE A 43 -2.65 -5.55 -10.46
CA PHE A 43 -2.10 -4.21 -10.20
C PHE A 43 -0.56 -4.18 -10.04
N GLN A 44 0.13 -5.32 -10.08
CA GLN A 44 1.55 -5.30 -10.43
C GLN A 44 1.67 -4.93 -11.90
N SER A 45 2.43 -3.87 -12.17
CA SER A 45 2.59 -3.27 -13.49
C SER A 45 2.75 -4.34 -14.57
N VAL A 46 1.80 -4.40 -15.49
CA VAL A 46 2.11 -4.84 -16.85
C VAL A 46 3.13 -3.83 -17.37
N ASP A 47 4.22 -4.30 -17.98
CA ASP A 47 5.17 -3.45 -18.71
C ASP A 47 4.38 -2.40 -19.49
N GLY A 48 4.58 -1.14 -19.13
CA GLY A 48 3.62 -0.08 -19.36
C GLY A 48 3.09 -0.08 -20.79
N ALA A 49 1.76 0.02 -20.94
CA ALA A 49 1.20 0.48 -22.20
C ALA A 49 1.97 1.76 -22.57
N PRO A 50 2.63 1.82 -23.74
CA PRO A 50 3.56 2.89 -24.04
C PRO A 50 2.87 4.23 -23.85
N ALA A 51 3.50 5.15 -23.11
CA ALA A 51 2.98 6.50 -22.83
C ALA A 51 2.84 7.39 -24.10
N LEU A 52 2.97 6.81 -25.30
CA LEU A 52 2.76 7.44 -26.59
C LEU A 52 1.25 7.67 -26.79
N GLY A 53 0.79 8.85 -26.40
CA GLY A 53 -0.54 9.37 -26.77
C GLY A 53 -1.41 9.87 -25.62
N TYR A 54 -1.08 9.55 -24.36
CA TYR A 54 -1.87 9.99 -23.18
C TYR A 54 -1.46 11.35 -22.61
N ARG A 55 -0.39 11.98 -23.14
CA ARG A 55 0.07 13.30 -22.68
C ARG A 55 -0.62 14.42 -23.46
N ALA A 56 -1.49 15.18 -22.81
CA ALA A 56 -1.95 16.47 -23.33
C ALA A 56 -0.74 17.41 -23.54
N PRO A 57 -0.60 18.09 -24.71
CA PRO A 57 0.57 18.90 -25.00
C PRO A 57 0.72 20.06 -24.00
N ARG A 58 1.87 20.12 -23.31
CA ARG A 58 2.31 21.32 -22.58
C ARG A 58 3.22 22.13 -23.50
N THR A 59 2.86 23.38 -23.73
CA THR A 59 3.68 24.36 -24.44
C THR A 59 4.98 24.66 -23.67
N GLY A 60 6.13 24.33 -24.29
CA GLY A 60 7.36 25.13 -24.22
C GLY A 60 8.47 24.73 -23.25
N ALA A 61 9.62 24.34 -23.85
CA ALA A 61 11.01 24.37 -23.36
C ALA A 61 11.37 23.50 -22.13
N GLY A 62 12.35 22.60 -22.11
CA GLY A 62 13.55 22.40 -22.92
C GLY A 62 14.76 22.40 -21.98
N HIS A 63 15.38 21.25 -21.70
CA HIS A 63 16.85 21.09 -21.64
C HIS A 63 17.25 19.61 -21.49
N GLU A 64 18.48 19.35 -21.90
CA GLU A 64 19.09 18.09 -22.31
C GLU A 64 19.72 17.34 -21.12
N GLY A 65 19.95 16.04 -21.32
CA GLY A 65 20.25 15.09 -20.25
C GLY A 65 21.70 15.01 -19.79
N SER A 66 21.94 14.10 -18.85
CA SER A 66 23.20 13.36 -18.70
C SER A 66 22.97 12.24 -17.69
N GLY A 67 23.19 11.00 -18.10
CA GLY A 67 23.12 9.83 -17.22
C GLY A 67 24.35 9.72 -16.32
N CYS A 68 24.18 9.03 -15.19
CA CYS A 68 25.26 8.25 -14.58
C CYS A 68 24.65 6.97 -13.98
N GLY A 69 25.05 5.82 -14.51
CA GLY A 69 24.74 4.53 -13.93
C GLY A 69 25.60 4.28 -12.69
N VAL A 70 25.01 3.67 -11.67
CA VAL A 70 25.75 3.02 -10.59
C VAL A 70 25.14 1.64 -10.41
N GLY A 71 25.91 0.61 -10.73
CA GLY A 71 25.53 -0.78 -10.54
C GLY A 71 25.55 -1.14 -9.06
N ILE A 72 24.54 -1.88 -8.62
CA ILE A 72 24.56 -2.56 -7.33
C ILE A 72 24.47 -4.06 -7.64
N ALA A 73 25.51 -4.77 -7.25
CA ALA A 73 25.60 -6.22 -7.38
C ALA A 73 24.61 -6.90 -6.43
N VAL A 74 23.70 -7.70 -6.99
CA VAL A 74 22.88 -8.65 -6.23
C VAL A 74 23.60 -10.01 -6.28
N ALA A 75 24.21 -10.40 -5.17
CA ALA A 75 24.62 -11.78 -4.95
C ALA A 75 23.38 -12.56 -4.47
N GLY A 76 22.62 -13.12 -5.42
CA GLY A 76 21.53 -14.04 -5.14
C GLY A 76 22.03 -15.48 -5.24
N SER A 77 22.00 -16.22 -4.13
CA SER A 77 21.94 -17.68 -4.17
C SER A 77 20.49 -18.05 -3.96
N VAL A 78 19.88 -18.66 -4.98
CA VAL A 78 18.55 -19.25 -4.93
C VAL A 78 18.58 -20.52 -4.08
N VAL A 79 17.67 -20.61 -3.12
CA VAL A 79 17.19 -21.89 -2.60
C VAL A 79 15.66 -21.80 -2.49
N ASP A 80 15.03 -22.85 -3.00
CA ASP A 80 13.59 -23.01 -3.18
C ASP A 80 12.81 -23.01 -1.86
N GLY A 81 11.60 -22.44 -1.95
CA GLY A 81 10.41 -22.88 -1.22
C GLY A 81 10.41 -22.69 0.29
N GLU A 82 9.85 -21.56 0.74
CA GLU A 82 9.03 -21.50 1.96
C GLU A 82 8.24 -20.17 1.97
N ALA A 83 7.05 -20.22 2.56
CA ALA A 83 6.04 -19.16 2.57
C ALA A 83 6.63 -17.74 2.71
N SER A 84 6.20 -16.84 1.82
CA SER A 84 6.50 -15.41 1.85
C SER A 84 5.99 -14.82 3.17
N THR A 85 6.83 -14.88 4.20
CA THR A 85 6.65 -14.17 5.44
C THR A 85 6.84 -12.70 5.09
N GLY A 86 5.75 -11.94 5.04
CA GLY A 86 5.77 -10.52 4.66
C GLY A 86 6.85 -9.77 5.43
N ILE A 87 7.95 -9.44 4.75
CA ILE A 87 9.05 -8.71 5.37
C ILE A 87 8.62 -7.25 5.44
N SER A 88 8.29 -6.77 6.64
CA SER A 88 8.10 -5.34 6.88
C SER A 88 9.45 -4.62 6.73
N VAL A 89 9.57 -3.81 5.68
CA VAL A 89 10.78 -3.02 5.41
C VAL A 89 10.56 -1.60 5.90
N ARG A 90 11.48 -1.10 6.73
CA ARG A 90 11.46 0.29 7.20
C ARG A 90 12.26 1.16 6.25
N LEU A 91 11.65 2.27 5.84
CA LEU A 91 12.26 3.25 4.94
C LEU A 91 12.12 4.64 5.56
N GLY A 92 13.24 5.36 5.68
CA GLY A 92 13.30 6.74 6.20
C GLY A 92 14.34 6.96 7.30
N ALA A 93 14.94 8.15 7.29
CA ALA A 93 15.88 8.61 8.30
C ALA A 93 15.14 9.31 9.45
N GLY A 94 14.89 8.59 10.55
CA GLY A 94 14.20 9.14 11.72
C GLY A 94 14.48 8.37 13.01
N VAL A 95 14.24 9.04 14.15
CA VAL A 95 14.30 8.42 15.48
C VAL A 95 13.36 7.22 15.52
N ARG A 96 13.85 6.05 15.94
CA ARG A 96 13.04 4.83 16.01
C ARG A 96 11.90 5.02 17.01
N PRO A 97 10.64 4.92 16.59
CA PRO A 97 9.52 4.84 17.52
C PRO A 97 9.72 3.65 18.46
N SER A 98 9.37 3.79 19.74
CA SER A 98 9.39 2.66 20.65
C SER A 98 8.35 1.62 20.20
N ARG A 99 8.51 0.36 20.64
CA ARG A 99 7.50 -0.68 20.36
C ARG A 99 6.12 -0.37 20.96
N SER A 100 6.04 0.57 21.91
CA SER A 100 4.80 1.05 22.51
C SER A 100 4.30 2.36 21.89
N ALA A 101 4.93 2.84 20.82
CA ALA A 101 4.52 4.08 20.18
C ALA A 101 3.14 3.91 19.51
N PRO A 102 2.28 4.94 19.57
CA PRO A 102 1.01 4.90 18.85
C PRO A 102 1.22 4.68 17.34
N VAL A 103 0.29 3.96 16.74
CA VAL A 103 0.34 3.53 15.33
C VAL A 103 -0.69 4.30 14.51
N ALA A 104 -0.28 4.75 13.33
CA ALA A 104 -1.15 5.28 12.29
C ALA A 104 -1.12 4.34 11.09
N VAL A 105 -2.28 3.89 10.63
CA VAL A 105 -2.43 3.12 9.39
C VAL A 105 -2.81 4.09 8.27
N LEU A 106 -1.92 4.28 7.30
CA LEU A 106 -2.17 5.12 6.14
C LEU A 106 -3.03 4.35 5.12
N THR A 107 -4.01 5.04 4.53
CA THR A 107 -4.88 4.44 3.50
C THR A 107 -5.54 5.52 2.65
N GLY A 108 -6.08 5.18 1.49
CA GLY A 108 -6.91 6.11 0.70
C GLY A 108 -8.27 6.35 1.38
N GLU A 109 -8.96 7.43 1.01
CA GLU A 109 -10.26 7.80 1.58
C GLU A 109 -11.32 6.68 1.51
N LEU A 110 -11.33 5.88 0.43
CA LEU A 110 -12.24 4.75 0.27
C LEU A 110 -11.86 3.54 1.13
N GLY A 111 -10.58 3.42 1.52
CA GLY A 111 -10.10 2.36 2.41
C GLY A 111 -10.38 2.65 3.89
N ALA A 112 -10.43 3.94 4.28
CA ALA A 112 -10.67 4.37 5.65
C ALA A 112 -11.94 3.77 6.30
N PRO A 113 -13.13 3.79 5.67
CA PRO A 113 -14.34 3.21 6.27
C PRO A 113 -14.29 1.68 6.41
N ILE A 114 -13.40 1.00 5.68
CA ILE A 114 -13.19 -0.45 5.80
C ILE A 114 -12.24 -0.75 6.97
N LEU A 115 -11.14 0.00 7.07
CA LEU A 115 -10.12 -0.24 8.09
C LEU A 115 -10.52 0.25 9.49
N ALA A 116 -11.30 1.33 9.59
CA ALA A 116 -11.66 1.93 10.88
C ALA A 116 -12.40 0.93 11.81
N PRO A 117 -13.46 0.22 11.38
CA PRO A 117 -14.11 -0.79 12.21
C PRO A 117 -13.19 -1.94 12.61
N LEU A 118 -12.27 -2.34 11.73
CA LEU A 118 -11.31 -3.41 12.02
C LEU A 118 -10.33 -2.99 13.11
N VAL A 119 -9.79 -1.77 13.02
CA VAL A 119 -8.92 -1.21 14.05
C VAL A 119 -9.67 -1.04 15.37
N GLU A 120 -10.90 -0.53 15.35
CA GLU A 120 -11.74 -0.39 16.54
C GLU A 120 -12.02 -1.75 17.21
N SER A 121 -12.25 -2.81 16.42
CA SER A 121 -12.51 -4.15 16.94
C SER A 121 -11.34 -4.73 17.76
N THR A 122 -10.13 -4.21 17.59
CA THR A 122 -8.96 -4.61 18.40
C THR A 122 -9.01 -4.07 19.83
N GLY A 123 -9.89 -3.10 20.12
CA GLY A 123 -9.99 -2.43 21.42
C GLY A 123 -8.80 -1.53 21.75
N ARG A 124 -7.92 -1.26 20.77
CA ARG A 124 -6.71 -0.46 20.96
C ARG A 124 -6.96 1.02 20.73
N THR A 125 -6.65 1.83 21.73
CA THR A 125 -6.77 3.30 21.67
C THR A 125 -5.53 3.99 21.12
N ASP A 126 -4.43 3.24 20.96
CA ASP A 126 -3.15 3.73 20.44
C ASP A 126 -2.99 3.47 18.93
N VAL A 127 -4.00 2.94 18.25
CA VAL A 127 -4.03 2.74 16.79
C VAL A 127 -5.10 3.63 16.18
N ARG A 128 -4.76 4.34 15.09
CA ARG A 128 -5.72 5.14 14.32
C ARG A 128 -5.54 4.93 12.83
N VAL A 129 -6.61 5.09 12.07
CA VAL A 129 -6.58 5.15 10.61
C VAL A 129 -6.40 6.61 10.18
N VAL A 130 -5.50 6.86 9.25
CA VAL A 130 -5.25 8.19 8.67
C VAL A 130 -5.52 8.10 7.17
N ALA A 131 -6.60 8.74 6.73
CA ALA A 131 -6.96 8.83 5.32
C ALA A 131 -6.05 9.84 4.62
N VAL A 132 -5.56 9.46 3.44
CA VAL A 132 -4.78 10.31 2.55
C VAL A 132 -5.69 10.73 1.40
N GLU A 133 -6.13 12.00 1.44
CA GLU A 133 -6.83 12.65 0.32
C GLU A 133 -5.89 12.69 -0.88
N ASN A 134 -6.36 12.22 -2.05
CA ASN A 134 -5.58 12.24 -3.27
C ASN A 134 -5.78 13.57 -4.03
N ARG A 135 -4.87 14.52 -3.87
CA ARG A 135 -4.93 15.79 -4.60
C ARG A 135 -4.20 15.72 -5.93
N PHE A 136 -3.25 14.80 -6.07
CA PHE A 136 -2.46 14.63 -7.29
C PHE A 136 -3.32 14.31 -8.52
N PHE A 137 -4.31 13.42 -8.37
CA PHE A 137 -5.29 13.10 -9.41
C PHE A 137 -6.59 13.93 -9.31
N GLY A 138 -6.55 15.06 -8.61
CA GLY A 138 -7.64 16.04 -8.57
C GLY A 138 -8.81 15.71 -7.61
N GLY A 139 -8.59 14.90 -6.57
CA GLY A 139 -9.55 14.70 -5.47
C GLY A 139 -10.65 13.66 -5.71
N ASN A 140 -10.86 13.23 -6.96
CA ASN A 140 -11.97 12.32 -7.29
C ASN A 140 -11.62 10.83 -7.14
N VAL A 141 -10.39 10.52 -6.73
CA VAL A 141 -9.85 9.16 -6.64
C VAL A 141 -9.44 8.88 -5.20
N GLY A 142 -10.16 8.02 -4.50
CA GLY A 142 -9.89 7.74 -3.07
C GLY A 142 -9.31 6.36 -2.79
N VAL A 143 -8.80 5.64 -3.80
CA VAL A 143 -8.27 4.27 -3.60
C VAL A 143 -6.82 4.29 -3.10
N THR A 144 -6.49 3.33 -2.23
CA THR A 144 -5.16 3.20 -1.60
C THR A 144 -4.02 2.99 -2.62
N GLY A 145 -4.25 2.21 -3.67
CA GLY A 145 -3.21 1.92 -4.69
C GLY A 145 -2.80 3.12 -5.55
N LEU A 146 -3.53 4.24 -5.48
CA LEU A 146 -3.23 5.45 -6.25
C LEU A 146 -2.73 6.60 -5.36
N MET A 147 -2.42 6.34 -4.09
CA MET A 147 -1.74 7.34 -3.25
C MET A 147 -0.34 7.63 -3.81
N VAL A 148 0.03 8.90 -3.81
CA VAL A 148 1.36 9.36 -4.26
C VAL A 148 2.17 9.94 -3.10
N GLY A 149 3.48 10.06 -3.29
CA GLY A 149 4.40 10.52 -2.25
C GLY A 149 4.09 11.93 -1.77
N GLU A 150 3.74 12.85 -2.66
CA GLU A 150 3.40 14.24 -2.32
C GLU A 150 2.20 14.33 -1.36
N ASP A 151 1.13 13.58 -1.65
CA ASP A 151 -0.08 13.56 -0.81
C ASP A 151 0.18 12.91 0.55
N VAL A 152 0.96 11.82 0.56
CA VAL A 152 1.37 11.16 1.80
C VAL A 152 2.26 12.10 2.63
N ALA A 153 3.23 12.77 2.01
CA ALA A 153 4.12 13.72 2.67
C ALA A 153 3.34 14.89 3.30
N ARG A 154 2.38 15.46 2.56
CA ARG A 154 1.49 16.51 3.06
C ARG A 154 0.72 16.05 4.28
N VAL A 155 0.12 14.86 4.24
CA VAL A 155 -0.63 14.33 5.39
C VAL A 155 0.29 14.08 6.59
N LEU A 156 1.47 13.51 6.35
CA LEU A 156 2.46 13.21 7.40
C LEU A 156 3.04 14.47 8.04
N ALA A 157 3.14 15.59 7.32
CA ALA A 157 3.64 16.86 7.87
C ALA A 157 2.83 17.36 9.08
N ASP A 158 1.53 17.04 9.13
CA ASP A 158 0.62 17.41 10.22
C ASP A 158 0.54 16.34 11.33
N GLN A 159 1.29 15.23 11.22
CA GLN A 159 1.22 14.13 12.17
C GLN A 159 2.33 14.21 13.24
N PRO A 160 2.08 13.70 14.46
CA PRO A 160 3.06 13.72 15.54
C PRO A 160 4.33 12.90 15.23
N THR A 161 5.48 13.41 15.62
CA THR A 161 6.73 12.66 15.58
C THR A 161 6.75 11.55 16.63
N GLY A 162 7.58 10.51 16.41
CA GLY A 162 7.72 9.39 17.36
C GLY A 162 6.60 8.35 17.32
N HIS A 163 5.64 8.47 16.40
CA HIS A 163 4.62 7.47 16.10
C HIS A 163 5.10 6.50 15.01
N ARG A 164 4.48 5.33 14.91
CA ARG A 164 4.69 4.40 13.79
C ARG A 164 3.67 4.69 12.69
N TYR A 165 4.13 4.85 11.46
CA TYR A 165 3.28 5.04 10.28
C TYR A 165 3.37 3.81 9.39
N LEU A 166 2.27 3.07 9.26
CA LEU A 166 2.18 1.91 8.38
C LEU A 166 1.74 2.38 7.00
N LEU A 167 2.56 2.11 5.98
CA LEU A 167 2.28 2.43 4.58
C LEU A 167 1.94 1.12 3.84
N PRO A 168 0.79 1.02 3.17
CA PRO A 168 0.44 -0.17 2.39
C PRO A 168 1.29 -0.25 1.13
N ASP A 169 1.91 -1.40 0.87
CA ASP A 169 2.80 -1.62 -0.27
C ASP A 169 2.14 -1.40 -1.65
N VAL A 170 0.81 -1.53 -1.75
CA VAL A 170 0.05 -1.38 -3.00
C VAL A 170 0.16 0.03 -3.62
N CYS A 171 0.54 1.04 -2.84
CA CYS A 171 0.80 2.38 -3.38
C CYS A 171 2.21 2.55 -3.98
N LEU A 172 3.04 1.49 -3.95
CA LEU A 172 4.40 1.49 -4.46
C LEU A 172 4.53 0.59 -5.70
N SER A 173 5.24 1.09 -6.71
CA SER A 173 5.73 0.32 -7.85
C SER A 173 7.25 0.27 -7.78
N ASN A 174 7.83 -0.93 -7.64
CA ASN A 174 9.28 -1.12 -7.48
C ASN A 174 9.87 -0.25 -6.35
N GLY A 175 9.14 -0.13 -5.23
CA GLY A 175 9.56 0.65 -4.07
C GLY A 175 9.39 2.17 -4.18
N ARG A 176 8.76 2.68 -5.25
CA ARG A 176 8.49 4.11 -5.47
C ARG A 176 7.01 4.39 -5.59
N PHE A 177 6.60 5.58 -5.16
CA PHE A 177 5.27 6.10 -5.45
C PHE A 177 5.12 6.45 -6.94
N LEU A 178 3.88 6.63 -7.41
CA LEU A 178 3.59 6.94 -8.82
C LEU A 178 4.14 8.30 -9.30
N ASP A 179 4.40 9.22 -8.37
CA ASP A 179 5.06 10.51 -8.63
C ASP A 179 6.60 10.41 -8.63
N GLY A 180 7.16 9.21 -8.43
CA GLY A 180 8.59 8.94 -8.47
C GLY A 180 9.30 9.11 -7.12
N MET A 181 8.62 9.64 -6.10
CA MET A 181 9.17 9.75 -4.75
C MET A 181 9.46 8.37 -4.15
N GLU A 182 10.47 8.31 -3.29
CA GLU A 182 10.74 7.16 -2.44
C GLU A 182 10.09 7.36 -1.06
N PRO A 183 9.72 6.29 -0.35
CA PRO A 183 9.31 6.37 1.05
C PRO A 183 10.34 7.06 1.96
N ALA A 184 11.63 7.06 1.58
CA ALA A 184 12.69 7.76 2.29
C ALA A 184 12.64 9.29 2.15
N ASP A 185 11.94 9.81 1.13
CA ASP A 185 11.77 11.25 0.89
C ASP A 185 10.65 11.86 1.76
N LEU A 186 9.87 11.03 2.45
CA LEU A 186 8.77 11.46 3.31
C LEU A 186 9.29 12.19 4.56
N PRO A 187 8.55 13.19 5.07
CA PRO A 187 8.98 13.97 6.25
C PRO A 187 8.99 13.15 7.54
N LEU A 188 8.29 12.01 7.56
CA LEU A 188 8.27 11.04 8.65
C LEU A 188 8.57 9.65 8.11
N ALA A 189 9.36 8.87 8.85
CA ALA A 189 9.68 7.50 8.47
C ALA A 189 8.42 6.62 8.50
N VAL A 190 8.32 5.74 7.50
CA VAL A 190 7.21 4.80 7.34
C VAL A 190 7.69 3.35 7.38
N GLU A 191 6.80 2.47 7.80
CA GLU A 191 6.97 1.02 7.78
C GLU A 191 6.09 0.48 6.68
N VAL A 192 6.69 -0.08 5.62
CA VAL A 192 5.94 -0.65 4.51
C VAL A 192 5.40 -2.00 4.94
N VAL A 193 4.09 -2.19 4.76
CA VAL A 193 3.36 -3.41 5.15
C VAL A 193 2.59 -3.92 3.95
N SER A 194 2.60 -5.23 3.74
CA SER A 194 1.79 -5.86 2.70
C SER A 194 0.31 -5.52 2.87
N THR A 195 -0.37 -5.26 1.75
CA THR A 195 -1.78 -4.86 1.74
C THR A 195 -2.70 -6.08 1.90
N ASP A 196 -2.61 -6.75 3.05
CA ASP A 196 -3.43 -7.89 3.48
C ASP A 196 -3.70 -7.85 4.99
N GLY A 197 -4.75 -8.57 5.42
CA GLY A 197 -5.22 -8.51 6.79
C GLY A 197 -4.26 -9.15 7.79
N VAL A 198 -3.52 -10.19 7.36
CA VAL A 198 -2.54 -10.90 8.20
C VAL A 198 -1.39 -9.97 8.56
N SER A 199 -0.79 -9.34 7.55
CA SER A 199 0.35 -8.43 7.71
C SER A 199 -0.02 -7.21 8.54
N LEU A 200 -1.24 -6.65 8.35
CA LEU A 200 -1.73 -5.58 9.20
C LEU A 200 -1.87 -6.04 10.66
N ARG A 201 -2.51 -7.20 10.91
CA ARG A 201 -2.66 -7.73 12.28
C ARG A 201 -1.30 -7.91 12.95
N GLU A 202 -0.32 -8.48 12.25
CA GLU A 202 1.03 -8.70 12.78
C GLU A 202 1.75 -7.39 13.08
N ALA A 203 1.68 -6.40 12.18
CA ALA A 203 2.26 -5.09 12.37
C ALA A 203 1.68 -4.35 13.60
N LEU A 204 0.39 -4.58 13.87
CA LEU A 204 -0.27 -4.09 15.08
C LEU A 204 0.14 -4.91 16.32
N ALA A 205 0.16 -6.24 16.26
CA ALA A 205 0.49 -7.12 17.39
C ALA A 205 1.93 -6.93 17.93
N MET A 206 2.85 -6.43 17.11
CA MET A 206 4.20 -6.05 17.55
C MET A 206 4.24 -4.92 18.60
N VAL A 207 3.10 -4.28 18.87
CA VAL A 207 2.91 -3.35 19.99
C VAL A 207 2.40 -4.09 21.23
N GLY A 208 3.25 -4.23 22.25
CA GLY A 208 2.82 -4.68 23.58
C GLY A 208 3.34 -6.04 24.06
N ALA A 209 4.12 -6.80 23.30
CA ALA A 209 4.73 -8.08 23.73
C ALA A 209 5.88 -7.93 24.77
N GLY A 210 5.85 -6.86 25.59
CA GLY A 210 6.86 -6.52 26.58
C GLY A 210 6.27 -6.27 27.96
N ARG A 211 5.39 -7.17 28.42
CA ARG A 211 5.09 -7.34 29.84
C ARG A 211 5.22 -8.80 30.22
#